data_AF-A0A956LNS4-F1
#
_entry.id   AF-A0A956LNS4-F1
#
_cell.length_a   1.000
_cell.length_b   1.000
_cell.length_c   1.000
_cell.angle_alpha   90.00
_cell.angle_beta   90.00
_cell.angle_gamma   90.00
#
_symmetry.space_group_name_H-M   'P 1'
#
loop_
_entity.id
_entity.type
_entity.pdbx_description
1 polymer ?
#
loop_
_entity_poly.entity_id
_entity_poly.type
_entity_poly.pdbx_seq_one_letter_code
_entity_poly.pdbx_strand_id
1 'polypeptide(L)'
;MPSASVIVFGAVAVAAVAATVQARLRVARRSALFPGRSVEEERALARASGEGVELTRFFTLAQRLIWGVLQADLIKVDVEAVGRELEREFPRYFAAHLIQAFVWRARGEGARAEDSLRRARELVRPDEPFAYIMPTDDEWNCVCPRDRLREVVPGVVWRFTSYYSHGLAPFLEFSMATVIRLRAGDIVIINPVEFDDEAVAAIQALGRVTHIVTPTKFHNLFIERARQQFPGAKTIGVPGHRGNPPSASIAFDGFLDDASPLFPGELDQITIRGNEIEEVFLLHRDTRTLIVHDILFFNLVSGSGEGAPRYPFWWRLYAWVWGVHDTITLPAYQVMMWTQFWRFRASLRAVLRWDVERIASAHGPWDEAPTGGSARLQSICGWVAELSMLEYLVMVTRFFRRQPGFLRDLLRFLVAQKLR
;
A
#
# COMPACT_ATOMS: atom_id res chain seq x y z
N MET A 1 4.10 59.29 4.34
CA MET A 1 3.19 58.12 4.35
C MET A 1 3.84 57.01 3.54
N PRO A 2 3.90 55.76 4.01
CA PRO A 2 4.42 54.66 3.19
C PRO A 2 3.57 54.55 1.91
N SER A 3 4.22 54.28 0.77
CA SER A 3 3.50 54.12 -0.49
C SER A 3 2.54 52.93 -0.41
N ALA A 4 1.43 52.98 -1.15
CA ALA A 4 0.45 51.89 -1.19
C ALA A 4 1.11 50.53 -1.50
N SER A 5 2.16 50.51 -2.32
CA SER A 5 2.96 49.31 -2.63
C SER A 5 3.69 48.73 -1.42
N VAL A 6 4.22 49.56 -0.51
CA VAL A 6 4.90 49.10 0.73
C VAL A 6 3.89 48.51 1.71
N ILE A 7 2.70 49.10 1.81
CA ILE A 7 1.61 48.59 2.66
C ILE A 7 1.10 47.25 2.12
N VAL A 8 0.87 47.15 0.80
CA VAL A 8 0.45 45.90 0.15
C VAL A 8 1.51 44.81 0.30
N PHE A 9 2.79 45.12 0.08
CA PHE A 9 3.87 44.16 0.26
C PHE A 9 4.00 43.69 1.71
N GLY A 10 3.89 44.61 2.68
CA GLY A 10 3.88 44.28 4.10
C GLY A 10 2.70 43.39 4.50
N ALA A 11 1.49 43.67 3.99
CA ALA A 11 0.31 42.86 4.23
C ALA A 11 0.43 41.45 3.63
N VAL A 12 0.95 41.34 2.40
CA VAL A 12 1.23 40.05 1.74
C VAL A 12 2.26 39.24 2.52
N ALA A 13 3.33 39.87 3.01
CA ALA A 13 4.36 39.21 3.80
C ALA A 13 3.80 38.68 5.14
N VAL A 14 3.01 39.49 5.86
CA VAL A 14 2.36 39.08 7.11
C VAL A 14 1.39 37.91 6.86
N ALA A 15 0.58 37.97 5.80
CA ALA A 15 -0.33 36.89 5.43
C ALA A 15 0.42 35.59 5.10
N ALA A 16 1.55 35.67 4.37
CA ALA A 16 2.37 34.51 4.04
C ALA A 16 3.01 33.87 5.29
N VAL A 17 3.49 34.69 6.23
CA VAL A 17 4.01 34.21 7.52
C VAL A 17 2.91 33.54 8.33
N ALA A 18 1.73 34.18 8.45
CA ALA A 18 0.60 33.62 9.17
C ALA A 18 0.14 32.27 8.59
N ALA A 19 0.03 32.17 7.26
CA ALA A 19 -0.30 30.92 6.57
C ALA A 19 0.75 29.83 6.85
N THR A 20 2.04 30.18 6.85
CA THR A 20 3.14 29.24 7.16
C THR A 20 3.08 28.75 8.60
N VAL A 21 2.80 29.64 9.56
CA VAL A 21 2.65 29.28 10.97
C VAL A 21 1.44 28.36 11.15
N GLN A 22 0.30 28.69 10.56
CA GLN A 22 -0.91 27.85 10.62
C GLN A 22 -0.68 26.47 10.01
N ALA A 23 -0.05 26.40 8.83
CA ALA A 23 0.32 25.14 8.19
C ALA A 23 1.21 24.29 9.10
N ARG A 24 2.24 24.90 9.72
CA ARG A 24 3.11 24.22 10.68
C ARG A 24 2.35 23.71 11.89
N LEU A 25 1.43 24.49 12.47
CA LEU A 25 0.65 24.08 13.64
C LEU A 25 -0.31 22.91 13.32
N ARG A 26 -0.99 22.95 12.17
CA ARG A 26 -1.88 21.87 11.74
C ARG A 26 -1.12 20.59 11.44
N VAL A 27 -0.01 20.70 10.71
CA VAL A 27 0.85 19.56 10.41
C VAL A 27 1.50 19.02 11.68
N ALA A 28 1.89 19.86 12.64
CA ALA A 28 2.53 19.44 13.89
C ALA A 28 1.70 18.44 14.71
N ARG A 29 0.38 18.51 14.61
CA ARG A 29 -0.56 17.57 15.27
C ARG A 29 -0.66 16.23 14.57
N ARG A 30 -0.14 16.09 13.34
CA ARG A 30 -0.17 14.85 12.56
C ARG A 30 1.12 14.05 12.74
N SER A 31 0.97 12.74 12.82
CA SER A 31 2.09 11.80 12.77
C SER A 31 2.81 11.93 11.43
N ALA A 32 4.15 11.82 11.48
CA ALA A 32 4.97 11.75 10.27
C ALA A 32 5.20 10.31 9.79
N LEU A 33 4.82 9.31 10.61
CA LEU A 33 5.05 7.89 10.36
C LEU A 33 3.77 7.16 10.01
N PHE A 34 2.65 7.60 10.58
CA PHE A 34 1.35 6.94 10.46
C PHE A 34 0.37 7.90 9.78
N PRO A 35 0.26 7.86 8.43
CA PRO A 35 -0.64 8.75 7.70
C PRO A 35 -2.07 8.67 8.20
N GLY A 36 -2.68 9.83 8.42
CA GLY A 36 -4.04 9.94 8.97
C GLY A 36 -4.11 9.98 10.50
N ARG A 37 -3.04 9.60 11.23
CA ARG A 37 -3.02 9.64 12.70
C ARG A 37 -2.43 10.94 13.26
N SER A 38 -2.78 11.22 14.51
CA SER A 38 -2.23 12.29 15.34
C SER A 38 -0.91 11.90 16.01
N VAL A 39 -0.16 12.89 16.48
CA VAL A 39 1.04 12.66 17.30
C VAL A 39 0.68 12.06 18.66
N GLU A 40 -0.50 12.38 19.19
CA GLU A 40 -1.01 11.84 20.43
C GLU A 40 -1.26 10.33 20.35
N GLU A 41 -1.85 9.86 19.24
CA GLU A 41 -2.04 8.44 18.95
C GLU A 41 -0.69 7.73 18.76
N GLU A 42 0.26 8.33 18.03
CA GLU A 42 1.63 7.81 17.90
C GLU A 42 2.30 7.63 19.26
N ARG A 43 2.18 8.61 20.15
CA ARG A 43 2.73 8.54 21.52
C ARG A 43 2.00 7.50 22.39
N ALA A 44 0.70 7.33 22.21
CA ALA A 44 -0.07 6.31 22.92
C ALA A 44 0.40 4.91 22.53
N LEU A 45 0.61 4.68 21.23
CA LEU A 45 1.20 3.43 20.73
C LEU A 45 2.60 3.21 21.29
N ALA A 46 3.47 4.24 21.29
CA ALA A 46 4.83 4.12 21.80
C ALA A 46 4.86 3.68 23.28
N ARG A 47 3.99 4.26 24.12
CA ARG A 47 3.86 3.85 25.53
C ARG A 47 3.39 2.41 25.68
N ALA A 48 2.50 1.95 24.79
CA ALA A 48 1.97 0.59 24.84
C ALA A 48 2.95 -0.46 24.30
N SER A 49 3.87 -0.08 23.38
CA SER A 49 4.92 -0.96 22.83
C SER A 49 6.06 -1.29 23.80
N GLY A 50 6.07 -0.69 25.00
CA GLY A 50 7.03 -1.00 26.06
C GLY A 50 7.91 0.17 26.46
N GLU A 51 8.58 0.01 27.61
CA GLU A 51 9.47 1.02 28.17
C GLU A 51 10.69 1.24 27.27
N GLY A 52 11.00 2.52 26.98
CA GLY A 52 12.14 2.91 26.13
C GLY A 52 11.91 2.80 24.62
N VAL A 53 10.69 2.45 24.17
CA VAL A 53 10.40 2.33 22.73
C VAL A 53 10.04 3.70 22.12
N GLU A 54 11.03 4.32 21.48
CA GLU A 54 10.83 5.49 20.63
C GLU A 54 10.46 5.07 19.20
N LEU A 55 9.16 4.96 18.91
CA LEU A 55 8.65 4.45 17.61
C LEU A 55 9.20 5.21 16.39
N THR A 56 9.38 6.54 16.48
CA THR A 56 9.98 7.29 15.37
C THR A 56 11.38 6.78 15.02
N ARG A 57 12.20 6.55 16.04
CA ARG A 57 13.57 6.07 15.82
C ARG A 57 13.56 4.62 15.33
N PHE A 58 12.76 3.77 15.96
CA PHE A 58 12.58 2.38 15.56
C PHE A 58 12.16 2.24 14.09
N PHE A 59 11.05 2.88 13.67
CA PHE A 59 10.56 2.77 12.29
C PHE A 59 11.54 3.36 11.27
N THR A 60 12.31 4.38 11.63
CA THR A 60 13.35 4.92 10.74
C THR A 60 14.43 3.88 10.43
N LEU A 61 14.86 3.09 11.43
CA LEU A 61 15.82 2.01 11.22
C LEU A 61 15.17 0.83 10.48
N ALA A 62 13.97 0.43 10.89
CA ALA A 62 13.23 -0.67 10.26
C ALA A 62 12.94 -0.41 8.77
N GLN A 63 12.48 0.80 8.41
CA GLN A 63 12.24 1.20 7.01
C GLN A 63 13.53 1.16 6.18
N ARG A 64 14.66 1.61 6.74
CA ARG A 64 15.97 1.53 6.07
C ARG A 64 16.43 0.09 5.85
N LEU A 65 16.18 -0.81 6.81
CA LEU A 65 16.51 -2.24 6.68
C LEU A 65 15.64 -2.93 5.64
N ILE A 66 14.32 -2.79 5.74
CA ILE A 66 13.38 -3.38 4.77
C ILE A 66 13.67 -2.87 3.37
N TRP A 67 13.81 -1.56 3.18
CA TRP A 67 14.11 -1.00 1.87
C TRP A 67 15.50 -1.39 1.37
N GLY A 68 16.48 -1.46 2.27
CA GLY A 68 17.86 -1.87 2.00
C GLY A 68 17.95 -3.30 1.45
N VAL A 69 17.11 -4.20 1.97
CA VAL A 69 16.95 -5.56 1.45
C VAL A 69 16.26 -5.54 0.09
N LEU A 70 15.08 -4.90 -0.01
CA LEU A 70 14.26 -4.94 -1.23
C LEU A 70 14.89 -4.23 -2.44
N GLN A 71 15.79 -3.27 -2.20
CA GLN A 71 16.40 -2.46 -3.24
C GLN A 71 17.93 -2.45 -3.11
N ALA A 72 18.51 -3.59 -2.73
CA ALA A 72 19.94 -3.75 -2.46
C ALA A 72 20.83 -3.19 -3.59
N ASP A 73 20.44 -3.43 -4.84
CA ASP A 73 21.16 -2.95 -6.03
C ASP A 73 21.10 -1.44 -6.23
N LEU A 74 20.07 -0.77 -5.70
CA LEU A 74 19.80 0.65 -5.96
C LEU A 74 20.30 1.56 -4.84
N ILE A 75 20.06 1.21 -3.58
CA ILE A 75 20.31 2.13 -2.45
C ILE A 75 21.54 1.78 -1.60
N LYS A 76 22.03 0.52 -1.68
CA LYS A 76 23.26 0.04 -1.05
C LYS A 76 23.34 0.38 0.45
N VAL A 77 22.30 0.03 1.20
CA VAL A 77 22.29 0.19 2.66
C VAL A 77 23.17 -0.88 3.29
N ASP A 78 24.03 -0.50 4.25
CA ASP A 78 24.72 -1.46 5.12
C ASP A 78 23.73 -2.03 6.13
N VAL A 79 22.97 -3.03 5.69
CA VAL A 79 21.90 -3.65 6.48
C VAL A 79 22.43 -4.32 7.75
N GLU A 80 23.69 -4.73 7.77
CA GLU A 80 24.30 -5.35 8.94
C GLU A 80 24.64 -4.32 10.01
N ALA A 81 25.25 -3.18 9.63
CA ALA A 81 25.52 -2.10 10.57
C ALA A 81 24.22 -1.49 11.13
N VAL A 82 23.22 -1.24 10.28
CA VAL A 82 21.92 -0.71 10.70
C VAL A 82 21.17 -1.74 11.56
N GLY A 83 21.29 -3.04 11.27
CA GLY A 83 20.69 -4.10 12.06
C GLY A 83 21.27 -4.18 13.47
N ARG A 84 22.60 -4.10 13.61
CA ARG A 84 23.27 -4.01 14.92
C ARG A 84 22.85 -2.76 15.70
N GLU A 85 22.69 -1.64 15.02
CA GLU A 85 22.21 -0.39 15.62
C GLU A 85 20.79 -0.57 16.18
N LEU A 86 19.90 -1.21 15.42
CA LEU A 86 18.52 -1.53 15.83
C LEU A 86 18.48 -2.40 17.09
N GLU A 87 19.22 -3.51 17.12
CA GLU A 87 19.25 -4.43 18.27
C GLU A 87 19.84 -3.77 19.52
N ARG A 88 20.87 -2.92 19.34
CA ARG A 88 21.48 -2.18 20.46
C ARG A 88 20.54 -1.15 21.06
N GLU A 89 19.78 -0.44 20.24
CA GLU A 89 18.84 0.59 20.71
C GLU A 89 17.55 -0.01 21.26
N PHE A 90 17.10 -1.16 20.73
CA PHE A 90 15.82 -1.78 21.08
C PHE A 90 15.95 -3.25 21.52
N PRO A 91 16.84 -3.60 22.48
CA PRO A 91 17.18 -4.98 22.80
C PRO A 91 16.03 -5.78 23.42
N ARG A 92 15.02 -5.10 23.97
CA ARG A 92 13.85 -5.70 24.64
C ARG A 92 12.57 -5.61 23.81
N TYR A 93 12.63 -5.05 22.60
CA TYR A 93 11.46 -4.89 21.77
C TYR A 93 11.42 -6.00 20.72
N PHE A 94 10.37 -6.84 20.74
CA PHE A 94 10.28 -8.04 19.90
C PHE A 94 10.44 -7.70 18.40
N ALA A 95 9.88 -6.57 17.97
CA ALA A 95 9.85 -6.20 16.56
C ALA A 95 11.25 -5.82 16.02
N ALA A 96 12.19 -5.44 16.89
CA ALA A 96 13.59 -5.24 16.49
C ALA A 96 14.24 -6.56 16.06
N HIS A 97 14.03 -7.60 16.87
CA HIS A 97 14.53 -8.95 16.58
C HIS A 97 13.81 -9.59 15.40
N LEU A 98 12.51 -9.32 15.22
CA LEU A 98 11.76 -9.79 14.05
C LEU A 98 12.28 -9.18 12.74
N ILE A 99 12.56 -7.87 12.74
CA ILE A 99 13.17 -7.21 11.58
C ILE A 99 14.55 -7.80 11.28
N GLN A 100 15.36 -8.10 12.32
CA GLN A 100 16.64 -8.77 12.10
C GLN A 100 16.50 -10.20 11.59
N ALA A 101 15.51 -10.95 12.06
CA ALA A 101 15.20 -12.26 11.52
C ALA A 101 14.92 -12.18 10.01
N PHE A 102 14.10 -11.21 9.58
CA PHE A 102 13.84 -10.94 8.16
C PHE A 102 15.13 -10.61 7.39
N VAL A 103 15.97 -9.71 7.92
CA VAL A 103 17.23 -9.30 7.26
C VAL A 103 18.17 -10.49 7.08
N TRP A 104 18.36 -11.31 8.13
CA TRP A 104 19.23 -12.49 8.04
C TRP A 104 18.70 -13.52 7.05
N ARG A 105 17.39 -13.74 7.03
CA ARG A 105 16.78 -14.64 6.06
C ARG A 105 16.96 -14.16 4.63
N ALA A 106 16.77 -12.87 4.37
CA ALA A 106 16.96 -12.29 3.05
C ALA A 106 18.41 -12.42 2.53
N ARG A 107 19.37 -12.53 3.46
CA ARG A 107 20.79 -12.74 3.17
C ARG A 107 21.20 -14.21 3.08
N GLY A 108 20.27 -15.15 3.26
CA GLY A 108 20.56 -16.58 3.30
C GLY A 108 21.23 -17.05 4.60
N GLU A 109 21.22 -16.25 5.66
CA GLU A 109 21.84 -16.56 6.95
C GLU A 109 20.85 -17.25 7.89
N GLY A 110 20.38 -18.45 7.51
CA GLY A 110 19.26 -19.16 8.15
C GLY A 110 19.38 -19.32 9.67
N ALA A 111 20.53 -19.77 10.19
CA ALA A 111 20.72 -19.97 11.62
C ALA A 111 20.54 -18.66 12.43
N ARG A 112 21.07 -17.55 11.92
CA ARG A 112 20.92 -16.23 12.57
C ARG A 112 19.48 -15.72 12.48
N ALA A 113 18.80 -16.02 11.38
CA ALA A 113 17.39 -15.70 11.21
C ALA A 113 16.53 -16.43 12.26
N GLU A 114 16.75 -17.73 12.44
CA GLU A 114 16.05 -18.54 13.44
C GLU A 114 16.32 -18.07 14.87
N ASP A 115 17.58 -17.75 15.21
CA ASP A 115 17.92 -17.24 16.54
C ASP A 115 17.25 -15.89 16.82
N SER A 116 17.21 -14.99 15.83
CA SER A 116 16.55 -13.69 15.95
C SER A 116 15.03 -13.85 16.06
N LEU A 117 14.42 -14.76 15.29
CA LEU A 117 13.00 -15.05 15.39
C LEU A 117 12.64 -15.66 16.75
N ARG A 118 13.44 -16.61 17.26
CA ARG A 118 13.26 -17.17 18.61
C ARG A 118 13.27 -16.06 19.65
N ARG A 119 14.23 -15.14 19.54
CA ARG A 119 14.31 -13.99 20.44
C ARG A 119 13.08 -13.08 20.36
N ALA A 120 12.56 -12.84 19.16
CA ALA A 120 11.31 -12.09 18.98
C ALA A 120 10.13 -12.81 19.68
N ARG A 121 10.01 -14.13 19.52
CA ARG A 121 8.97 -14.96 20.16
C ARG A 121 9.05 -14.96 21.69
N GLU A 122 10.24 -14.91 22.26
CA GLU A 122 10.44 -14.81 23.72
C GLU A 122 10.01 -13.44 24.28
N LEU A 123 10.16 -12.38 23.48
CA LEU A 123 9.91 -11.01 23.92
C LEU A 123 8.47 -10.56 23.70
N VAL A 124 7.80 -11.09 22.67
CA VAL A 124 6.44 -10.67 22.30
C VAL A 124 5.43 -11.07 23.38
N ARG A 125 4.54 -10.13 23.73
CA ARG A 125 3.41 -10.36 24.63
C ARG A 125 2.13 -10.42 23.79
N PRO A 126 1.21 -11.35 24.06
CA PRO A 126 0.00 -11.52 23.25
C PRO A 126 -0.81 -10.23 23.05
N ASP A 127 -0.90 -9.39 24.08
CA ASP A 127 -1.73 -8.18 24.07
C ASP A 127 -0.93 -6.89 23.78
N GLU A 128 0.37 -6.96 23.47
CA GLU A 128 1.12 -5.75 23.13
C GLU A 128 0.82 -5.26 21.71
N PRO A 129 0.94 -3.95 21.44
CA PRO A 129 0.78 -3.42 20.10
C PRO A 129 1.67 -4.16 19.11
N PHE A 130 1.11 -4.43 17.93
CA PHE A 130 1.79 -5.07 16.81
C PHE A 130 2.13 -6.55 16.99
N ALA A 131 1.75 -7.23 18.08
CA ALA A 131 1.98 -8.67 18.23
C ALA A 131 1.47 -9.49 17.02
N TYR A 132 0.42 -9.02 16.34
CA TYR A 132 -0.15 -9.62 15.13
C TYR A 132 0.82 -9.73 13.94
N ILE A 133 1.94 -8.99 13.92
CA ILE A 133 2.93 -9.09 12.83
C ILE A 133 3.80 -10.34 12.97
N MET A 134 3.76 -11.03 14.12
CA MET A 134 4.53 -12.26 14.30
C MET A 134 4.08 -13.32 13.29
N PRO A 135 5.02 -14.02 12.63
CA PRO A 135 4.70 -15.10 11.71
C PRO A 135 4.33 -16.38 12.45
N THR A 136 3.40 -17.14 11.89
CA THR A 136 3.26 -18.57 12.23
C THR A 136 4.46 -19.36 11.69
N ASP A 137 4.61 -20.61 12.14
CA ASP A 137 5.65 -21.50 11.58
C ASP A 137 5.43 -21.76 10.08
N ASP A 138 4.19 -21.91 9.64
CA ASP A 138 3.85 -22.13 8.22
C ASP A 138 4.22 -20.92 7.36
N GLU A 139 3.89 -19.71 7.82
CA GLU A 139 4.25 -18.47 7.12
C GLU A 139 5.76 -18.27 7.09
N TRP A 140 6.43 -18.54 8.21
CA TRP A 140 7.88 -18.50 8.25
C TRP A 140 8.48 -19.56 7.34
N ASN A 141 7.89 -20.74 7.18
CA ASN A 141 8.41 -21.76 6.27
C ASN A 141 7.92 -21.62 4.83
N CYS A 142 7.23 -20.52 4.48
CA CYS A 142 6.67 -20.28 3.16
C CYS A 142 5.75 -21.42 2.68
N VAL A 143 4.99 -22.02 3.59
CA VAL A 143 3.96 -23.00 3.24
C VAL A 143 2.86 -22.26 2.46
N CYS A 144 2.72 -22.59 1.18
CA CYS A 144 1.78 -21.91 0.29
C CYS A 144 0.32 -22.27 0.66
N PRO A 145 -0.51 -21.30 1.07
CA PRO A 145 -1.92 -21.55 1.33
C PRO A 145 -2.65 -21.88 0.02
N ARG A 146 -3.64 -22.78 0.08
CA ARG A 146 -4.61 -22.95 -1.00
C ARG A 146 -5.81 -22.06 -0.74
N ASP A 147 -6.18 -21.24 -1.72
CA ASP A 147 -7.42 -20.46 -1.67
C ASP A 147 -8.37 -20.91 -2.77
N ARG A 148 -9.62 -20.45 -2.69
CA ARG A 148 -10.68 -20.74 -3.65
C ARG A 148 -11.34 -19.45 -4.10
N LEU A 149 -12.05 -19.53 -5.22
CA LEU A 149 -12.87 -18.41 -5.66
C LEU A 149 -14.01 -18.21 -4.64
N ARG A 150 -14.03 -17.06 -3.97
CA ARG A 150 -14.99 -16.73 -2.92
C ARG A 150 -15.97 -15.69 -3.39
N GLU A 151 -17.24 -15.95 -3.16
CA GLU A 151 -18.30 -14.98 -3.43
C GLU A 151 -18.37 -13.96 -2.30
N VAL A 152 -18.24 -12.67 -2.64
CA VAL A 152 -18.30 -11.54 -1.69
C VAL A 152 -19.59 -10.76 -1.83
N VAL A 153 -20.13 -10.69 -3.05
CA VAL A 153 -21.49 -10.22 -3.31
C VAL A 153 -22.23 -11.29 -4.11
N PRO A 154 -23.32 -11.87 -3.57
CA PRO A 154 -24.04 -12.99 -4.18
C PRO A 154 -24.35 -12.76 -5.66
N GLY A 155 -23.88 -13.68 -6.51
CA GLY A 155 -24.10 -13.71 -7.94
C GLY A 155 -23.37 -12.64 -8.76
N VAL A 156 -22.58 -11.77 -8.14
CA VAL A 156 -22.06 -10.56 -8.81
C VAL A 156 -20.55 -10.34 -8.64
N VAL A 157 -20.01 -10.49 -7.43
CA VAL A 157 -18.60 -10.20 -7.15
C VAL A 157 -17.94 -11.36 -6.42
N TRP A 158 -16.85 -11.86 -7.01
CA TRP A 158 -15.99 -12.88 -6.42
C TRP A 158 -14.56 -12.38 -6.26
N ARG A 159 -13.83 -12.99 -5.34
CA ARG A 159 -12.42 -12.70 -5.08
C ARG A 159 -11.63 -13.99 -5.04
N PHE A 160 -10.39 -13.91 -5.52
CA PHE A 160 -9.47 -15.04 -5.52
C PHE A 160 -8.08 -14.56 -5.12
N THR A 161 -7.46 -15.23 -4.14
CA THR A 161 -6.11 -14.94 -3.68
C THR A 161 -5.12 -15.89 -4.32
N SER A 162 -4.04 -15.33 -4.83
CA SER A 162 -2.88 -16.08 -5.29
C SER A 162 -1.70 -15.75 -4.41
N TYR A 163 -0.93 -16.78 -4.04
CA TYR A 163 0.32 -16.66 -3.30
C TYR A 163 1.46 -17.10 -4.21
N TYR A 164 2.53 -16.31 -4.29
CA TYR A 164 3.63 -16.55 -5.21
C TYR A 164 4.95 -16.07 -4.62
N SER A 165 6.05 -16.66 -5.08
CA SER A 165 7.39 -16.18 -4.73
C SER A 165 7.77 -15.04 -5.67
N HIS A 166 8.26 -13.95 -5.10
CA HIS A 166 8.82 -12.84 -5.85
C HIS A 166 10.29 -12.65 -5.45
N GLY A 167 11.15 -12.33 -6.42
CA GLY A 167 12.60 -12.27 -6.20
C GLY A 167 13.07 -11.14 -5.28
N LEU A 168 12.19 -10.24 -4.85
CA LEU A 168 12.55 -9.10 -3.99
C LEU A 168 12.56 -9.47 -2.49
N ALA A 169 11.77 -10.44 -2.03
CA ALA A 169 11.64 -10.78 -0.61
C ALA A 169 11.76 -12.29 -0.36
N PRO A 170 12.32 -12.74 0.78
CA PRO A 170 12.53 -14.16 1.08
C PRO A 170 11.27 -14.88 1.61
N PHE A 171 10.09 -14.38 1.26
CA PHE A 171 8.78 -14.84 1.72
C PHE A 171 7.76 -14.83 0.58
N LEU A 172 6.65 -15.53 0.76
CA LEU A 172 5.54 -15.49 -0.18
C LEU A 172 4.95 -14.07 -0.25
N GLU A 173 4.79 -13.58 -1.48
CA GLU A 173 3.89 -12.49 -1.81
C GLU A 173 2.48 -13.04 -2.05
N PHE A 174 1.54 -12.11 -2.14
CA PHE A 174 0.18 -12.43 -2.52
C PHE A 174 -0.40 -11.28 -3.33
N SER A 175 -1.41 -11.59 -4.14
CA SER A 175 -2.23 -10.61 -4.84
C SER A 175 -3.63 -11.20 -5.01
N MET A 176 -4.63 -10.36 -5.21
CA MET A 176 -5.99 -10.81 -5.41
C MET A 176 -6.61 -10.30 -6.69
N ALA A 177 -7.28 -11.22 -7.38
CA ALA A 177 -8.21 -10.88 -8.45
C ALA A 177 -9.58 -10.54 -7.89
N THR A 178 -10.26 -9.59 -8.52
CA THR A 178 -11.69 -9.36 -8.36
C THR A 178 -12.39 -9.76 -9.66
N VAL A 179 -13.31 -10.71 -9.58
CA VAL A 179 -14.09 -11.20 -10.70
C VAL A 179 -15.50 -10.61 -10.58
N ILE A 180 -15.98 -9.97 -11.65
CA ILE A 180 -17.29 -9.30 -11.66
C ILE A 180 -18.12 -9.87 -12.80
N ARG A 181 -19.37 -10.23 -12.49
CA ARG A 181 -20.41 -10.49 -13.49
C ARG A 181 -21.09 -9.18 -13.82
N LEU A 182 -21.00 -8.78 -15.08
CA LEU A 182 -21.68 -7.62 -15.60
C LEU A 182 -23.19 -7.88 -15.79
N ARG A 183 -24.00 -6.84 -15.94
CA ARG A 183 -25.45 -6.91 -16.20
C ARG A 183 -25.80 -7.76 -17.43
N ALA A 184 -24.92 -7.77 -18.44
CA ALA A 184 -25.08 -8.60 -19.63
C ALA A 184 -24.76 -10.08 -19.41
N GLY A 185 -24.28 -10.47 -18.22
CA GLY A 185 -23.90 -11.84 -17.86
C GLY A 185 -22.43 -12.18 -18.17
N ASP A 186 -21.73 -11.32 -18.91
CA ASP A 186 -20.30 -11.45 -19.19
C ASP A 186 -19.45 -11.25 -17.92
N ILE A 187 -18.29 -11.87 -17.88
CA ILE A 187 -17.34 -11.81 -16.77
C ILE A 187 -16.17 -10.88 -17.10
N VAL A 188 -15.77 -10.07 -16.13
CA VAL A 188 -14.56 -9.25 -16.15
C VAL A 188 -13.66 -9.65 -14.98
N ILE A 189 -12.38 -9.86 -15.26
CA ILE A 189 -11.36 -10.09 -14.24
C ILE A 189 -10.59 -8.79 -14.06
N ILE A 190 -10.55 -8.27 -12.84
CA ILE A 190 -9.76 -7.10 -12.46
C ILE A 190 -8.59 -7.60 -11.63
N ASN A 191 -7.38 -7.17 -12.01
CA ASN A 191 -6.10 -7.61 -11.46
C ASN A 191 -5.90 -9.14 -11.61
N PRO A 192 -5.54 -9.63 -12.80
CA PRO A 192 -5.28 -11.06 -12.98
C PRO A 192 -4.15 -11.51 -12.05
N VAL A 193 -4.31 -12.70 -11.48
CA VAL A 193 -3.31 -13.36 -10.64
C VAL A 193 -3.02 -14.75 -11.21
N GLU A 194 -2.12 -15.51 -10.57
CA GLU A 194 -1.97 -16.91 -10.94
C GLU A 194 -3.20 -17.71 -10.50
N PHE A 195 -4.00 -18.15 -11.47
CA PHE A 195 -5.13 -19.05 -11.28
C PHE A 195 -4.67 -20.49 -11.50
N ASP A 196 -5.09 -21.41 -10.62
CA ASP A 196 -4.99 -22.85 -10.85
C ASP A 196 -6.18 -23.35 -11.69
N ASP A 197 -6.13 -24.62 -12.08
CA ASP A 197 -7.16 -25.21 -12.97
C ASP A 197 -8.55 -25.20 -12.31
N GLU A 198 -8.63 -25.35 -10.98
CA GLU A 198 -9.89 -25.28 -10.23
C GLU A 198 -10.47 -23.86 -10.30
N ALA A 199 -9.65 -22.82 -10.09
CA ALA A 199 -10.06 -21.42 -10.17
C ALA A 199 -10.45 -21.03 -11.61
N VAL A 200 -9.71 -21.48 -12.63
CA VAL A 200 -10.05 -21.23 -14.03
C VAL A 200 -11.42 -21.85 -14.37
N ALA A 201 -11.64 -23.11 -14.01
CA ALA A 201 -12.90 -23.79 -14.25
C ALA A 201 -14.07 -23.11 -13.49
N ALA A 202 -13.84 -22.70 -12.24
CA ALA A 202 -14.83 -21.97 -11.45
C ALA A 202 -15.20 -20.63 -12.09
N ILE A 203 -14.21 -19.84 -12.55
CA ILE A 203 -14.45 -18.56 -13.23
C ILE A 203 -15.22 -18.76 -14.55
N GLN A 204 -14.85 -19.77 -15.35
CA GLN A 204 -15.54 -20.08 -16.61
C GLN A 204 -16.99 -20.53 -16.38
N ALA A 205 -17.27 -21.24 -15.28
CA ALA A 205 -18.63 -21.63 -14.90
C ALA A 205 -19.51 -20.43 -14.50
N LEU A 206 -18.92 -19.30 -14.10
CA LEU A 206 -19.67 -18.08 -13.85
C LEU A 206 -20.22 -17.49 -15.15
N GLY A 207 -19.46 -17.52 -16.25
CA GLY A 207 -19.86 -16.98 -17.53
C GLY A 207 -18.68 -16.72 -18.45
N ARG A 208 -18.94 -16.13 -19.62
CA ARG A 208 -17.90 -15.83 -20.60
C ARG A 208 -17.00 -14.69 -20.11
N VAL A 209 -15.71 -14.97 -19.92
CA VAL A 209 -14.71 -13.93 -19.62
C VAL A 209 -14.46 -13.09 -20.88
N THR A 210 -14.76 -11.79 -20.79
CA THR A 210 -14.64 -10.87 -21.93
C THR A 210 -13.48 -9.90 -21.79
N HIS A 211 -13.09 -9.57 -20.56
CA HIS A 211 -12.02 -8.61 -20.29
C HIS A 211 -11.18 -9.04 -19.10
N ILE A 212 -9.87 -8.80 -19.22
CA ILE A 212 -8.88 -8.86 -18.16
C ILE A 212 -8.32 -7.44 -18.00
N VAL A 213 -8.55 -6.81 -16.86
CA VAL A 213 -8.22 -5.40 -16.60
C VAL A 213 -7.09 -5.30 -15.59
N THR A 214 -6.03 -4.56 -15.92
CA THR A 214 -4.90 -4.27 -15.02
C THR A 214 -4.85 -2.77 -14.70
N PRO A 215 -5.48 -2.34 -13.60
CA PRO A 215 -5.69 -0.93 -13.30
C PRO A 215 -4.45 -0.23 -12.70
N THR A 216 -3.31 -0.91 -12.62
CA THR A 216 -2.03 -0.36 -12.15
C THR A 216 -0.90 -0.94 -12.99
N LYS A 217 0.17 -0.16 -13.19
CA LYS A 217 1.34 -0.60 -13.96
C LYS A 217 2.22 -1.61 -13.21
N PHE A 218 2.03 -1.73 -11.89
CA PHE A 218 2.85 -2.59 -11.04
C PHE A 218 2.34 -4.04 -10.95
N HIS A 219 1.08 -4.30 -11.29
CA HIS A 219 0.49 -5.64 -11.25
C HIS A 219 0.48 -6.27 -12.66
N ASN A 220 1.68 -6.58 -13.17
CA ASN A 220 1.87 -7.04 -14.54
C ASN A 220 2.25 -8.51 -14.69
N LEU A 221 2.63 -9.18 -13.59
CA LEU A 221 3.25 -10.51 -13.61
C LEU A 221 2.40 -11.59 -14.29
N PHE A 222 1.08 -11.59 -14.07
CA PHE A 222 0.20 -12.68 -14.47
C PHE A 222 -0.69 -12.38 -15.69
N ILE A 223 -0.50 -11.22 -16.34
CA ILE A 223 -1.31 -10.79 -17.47
C ILE A 223 -1.24 -11.81 -18.62
N GLU A 224 -0.02 -12.20 -18.99
CA GLU A 224 0.22 -13.12 -20.11
C GLU A 224 -0.36 -14.51 -19.85
N ARG A 225 -0.22 -15.00 -18.61
CA ARG A 225 -0.80 -16.28 -18.20
C ARG A 225 -2.33 -16.23 -18.20
N ALA A 226 -2.92 -15.18 -17.67
CA ALA A 226 -4.37 -15.00 -17.68
C ALA A 226 -4.91 -14.91 -19.13
N ARG A 227 -4.18 -14.27 -20.05
CA ARG A 227 -4.52 -14.25 -21.48
C ARG A 227 -4.55 -15.66 -22.09
N GLN A 228 -3.63 -16.54 -21.69
CA GLN A 228 -3.62 -17.94 -22.14
C GLN A 228 -4.77 -18.75 -21.54
N GLN A 229 -5.11 -18.50 -20.27
CA GLN A 229 -6.21 -19.18 -19.56
C GLN A 229 -7.60 -18.72 -20.05
N PHE A 230 -7.71 -17.49 -20.55
CA PHE A 230 -8.95 -16.90 -21.06
C PHE A 230 -8.74 -16.28 -22.45
N PRO A 231 -8.50 -17.09 -23.50
CA PRO A 231 -8.04 -16.61 -24.82
C PRO A 231 -9.04 -15.74 -25.58
N GLY A 232 -10.32 -15.74 -25.18
CA GLY A 232 -11.36 -14.86 -25.76
C GLY A 232 -11.47 -13.49 -25.10
N ALA A 233 -10.73 -13.24 -24.01
CA ALA A 233 -10.81 -12.01 -23.25
C ALA A 233 -9.85 -10.95 -23.79
N LYS A 234 -10.31 -9.70 -23.89
CA LYS A 234 -9.47 -8.55 -24.19
C LYS A 234 -8.66 -8.14 -22.96
N THR A 235 -7.39 -7.85 -23.15
CA THR A 235 -6.47 -7.34 -22.13
C THR A 235 -6.48 -5.82 -22.14
N ILE A 236 -6.85 -5.21 -21.01
CA ILE A 236 -6.97 -3.75 -20.87
C ILE A 236 -6.04 -3.27 -19.75
N GLY A 237 -5.07 -2.44 -20.10
CA GLY A 237 -4.10 -1.91 -19.14
C GLY A 237 -4.34 -0.45 -18.75
N VAL A 238 -3.37 0.15 -18.08
CA VAL A 238 -3.24 1.60 -17.92
C VAL A 238 -2.14 2.19 -18.81
N PRO A 239 -2.25 3.45 -19.28
CA PRO A 239 -1.22 4.07 -20.12
C PRO A 239 0.18 4.04 -19.50
N GLY A 240 0.27 4.04 -18.17
CA GLY A 240 1.51 3.96 -17.41
C GLY A 240 2.37 2.72 -17.68
N HIS A 241 1.81 1.62 -18.21
CA HIS A 241 2.60 0.44 -18.59
C HIS A 241 3.69 0.78 -19.62
N ARG A 242 3.42 1.69 -20.57
CA ARG A 242 4.35 2.06 -21.65
C ARG A 242 5.66 2.67 -21.14
N GLY A 243 5.59 3.36 -20.00
CA GLY A 243 6.75 3.98 -19.36
C GLY A 243 7.36 3.15 -18.23
N ASN A 244 6.87 1.93 -17.99
CA ASN A 244 7.32 1.08 -16.90
C ASN A 244 8.05 -0.14 -17.47
N PRO A 245 9.40 -0.21 -17.41
CA PRO A 245 10.19 -1.25 -18.07
C PRO A 245 9.71 -2.70 -17.81
N PRO A 246 9.31 -3.10 -16.57
CA PRO A 246 8.79 -4.44 -16.31
C PRO A 246 7.53 -4.82 -17.11
N SER A 247 6.77 -3.84 -17.61
CA SER A 247 5.51 -4.07 -18.33
C SER A 247 5.42 -3.39 -19.69
N ALA A 248 6.47 -2.71 -20.15
CA ALA A 248 6.43 -1.89 -21.35
C ALA A 248 6.27 -2.73 -22.64
N SER A 249 6.70 -3.99 -22.61
CA SER A 249 6.59 -4.94 -23.73
C SER A 249 5.27 -5.70 -23.78
N ILE A 250 4.41 -5.60 -22.76
CA ILE A 250 3.14 -6.31 -22.73
C ILE A 250 2.18 -5.68 -23.76
N ALA A 251 1.64 -6.52 -24.64
CA ALA A 251 0.68 -6.09 -25.65
C ALA A 251 -0.73 -6.08 -25.05
N PHE A 252 -1.35 -4.90 -25.02
CA PHE A 252 -2.73 -4.71 -24.57
C PHE A 252 -3.65 -4.42 -25.75
N ASP A 253 -4.88 -4.93 -25.69
CA ASP A 253 -5.96 -4.64 -26.65
C ASP A 253 -6.53 -3.23 -26.48
N GLY A 254 -6.33 -2.62 -25.31
CA GLY A 254 -6.78 -1.27 -25.00
C GLY A 254 -6.25 -0.76 -23.66
N PHE A 255 -6.60 0.48 -23.33
CA PHE A 255 -6.21 1.12 -22.07
C PHE A 255 -7.42 1.78 -21.43
N LEU A 256 -7.48 1.76 -20.09
CA LEU A 256 -8.47 2.50 -19.33
C LEU A 256 -8.33 4.00 -19.60
N ASP A 257 -9.46 4.66 -19.85
CA ASP A 257 -9.54 6.11 -20.08
C ASP A 257 -10.77 6.69 -19.37
N ASP A 258 -10.55 7.65 -18.47
CA ASP A 258 -11.64 8.28 -17.71
C ASP A 258 -12.63 9.02 -18.63
N ALA A 259 -12.21 9.45 -19.82
CA ALA A 259 -13.09 10.10 -20.80
C ALA A 259 -13.95 9.10 -21.58
N SER A 260 -13.55 7.82 -21.62
CA SER A 260 -14.27 6.75 -22.32
C SER A 260 -14.23 5.47 -21.48
N PRO A 261 -15.04 5.39 -20.39
CA PRO A 261 -15.06 4.22 -19.53
C PRO A 261 -15.38 2.93 -20.28
N LEU A 262 -14.73 1.83 -19.90
CA LEU A 262 -14.89 0.53 -20.57
C LEU A 262 -16.30 -0.04 -20.43
N PHE A 263 -16.96 0.18 -19.28
CA PHE A 263 -18.33 -0.25 -19.01
C PHE A 263 -19.17 0.91 -18.45
N PRO A 264 -19.58 1.87 -19.31
CA PRO A 264 -20.29 3.07 -18.88
C PRO A 264 -21.56 2.75 -18.10
N GLY A 265 -21.73 3.39 -16.94
CA GLY A 265 -22.92 3.22 -16.10
C GLY A 265 -22.96 1.91 -15.32
N GLU A 266 -21.85 1.18 -15.27
CA GLU A 266 -21.71 -0.08 -14.52
C GLU A 266 -20.38 -0.16 -13.75
N LEU A 267 -19.26 0.11 -14.41
CA LEU A 267 -17.95 0.31 -13.76
C LEU A 267 -17.50 1.75 -13.97
N ASP A 268 -17.69 2.57 -12.94
CA ASP A 268 -17.14 3.92 -12.92
C ASP A 268 -15.62 3.84 -12.69
N GLN A 269 -14.87 4.79 -13.26
CA GLN A 269 -13.41 4.81 -13.14
C GLN A 269 -12.88 6.22 -12.87
N ILE A 270 -11.84 6.31 -12.04
CA ILE A 270 -11.05 7.53 -11.85
C ILE A 270 -9.57 7.15 -11.80
N THR A 271 -8.79 7.69 -12.74
CA THR A 271 -7.33 7.65 -12.64
C THR A 271 -6.86 8.56 -11.51
N ILE A 272 -6.15 8.01 -10.53
CA ILE A 272 -5.58 8.79 -9.44
C ILE A 272 -4.27 9.41 -9.95
N ARG A 273 -4.37 10.67 -10.40
CA ARG A 273 -3.27 11.38 -11.08
C ARG A 273 -2.31 12.04 -10.09
N GLY A 274 -1.17 12.51 -10.58
CA GLY A 274 -0.25 13.36 -9.81
C GLY A 274 0.53 12.62 -8.72
N ASN A 275 0.73 11.32 -8.93
CA ASN A 275 1.61 10.48 -8.13
C ASN A 275 2.34 9.48 -9.05
N GLU A 276 3.41 8.84 -8.58
CA GLU A 276 4.19 7.88 -9.38
C GLU A 276 3.46 6.56 -9.71
N ILE A 277 2.38 6.22 -9.01
CA ILE A 277 1.63 4.97 -9.21
C ILE A 277 0.69 5.09 -10.41
N GLU A 278 -0.09 6.17 -10.45
CA GLU A 278 -1.11 6.45 -11.47
C GLU A 278 -2.10 5.29 -11.69
N GLU A 279 -2.49 4.60 -10.60
CA GLU A 279 -3.52 3.56 -10.71
C GLU A 279 -4.93 4.14 -10.95
N VAL A 280 -5.81 3.30 -11.47
CA VAL A 280 -7.21 3.59 -11.71
C VAL A 280 -8.06 2.93 -10.63
N PHE A 281 -8.81 3.75 -9.88
CA PHE A 281 -9.84 3.24 -9.00
C PHE A 281 -11.07 2.89 -9.83
N LEU A 282 -11.64 1.71 -9.58
CA LEU A 282 -12.84 1.22 -10.25
C LEU A 282 -13.96 1.06 -9.23
N LEU A 283 -15.15 1.56 -9.53
CA LEU A 283 -16.34 1.37 -8.70
C LEU A 283 -17.40 0.58 -9.47
N HIS A 284 -17.70 -0.62 -8.99
CA HIS A 284 -18.86 -1.35 -9.46
C HIS A 284 -20.13 -0.75 -8.85
N ARG A 285 -20.95 -0.11 -9.69
CA ARG A 285 -22.05 0.75 -9.25
C ARG A 285 -23.14 -0.02 -8.52
N ASP A 286 -23.53 -1.19 -9.03
CA ASP A 286 -24.68 -1.94 -8.51
C ASP A 286 -24.41 -2.48 -7.11
N THR A 287 -23.17 -2.84 -6.80
CA THR A 287 -22.77 -3.35 -5.49
C THR A 287 -22.10 -2.31 -4.60
N ARG A 288 -21.85 -1.11 -5.14
CA ARG A 288 -21.06 -0.04 -4.53
C ARG A 288 -19.72 -0.54 -4.01
N THR A 289 -19.06 -1.40 -4.79
CA THR A 289 -17.75 -1.98 -4.44
C THR A 289 -16.65 -1.20 -5.14
N LEU A 290 -15.88 -0.46 -4.36
CA LEU A 290 -14.65 0.19 -4.81
C LEU A 290 -13.52 -0.83 -4.88
N ILE A 291 -12.74 -0.82 -5.95
CA ILE A 291 -11.59 -1.69 -6.18
C ILE A 291 -10.34 -0.81 -6.30
N VAL A 292 -9.35 -1.08 -5.44
CA VAL A 292 -8.09 -0.34 -5.31
C VAL A 292 -6.89 -1.30 -5.29
N HIS A 293 -5.67 -0.82 -5.52
CA HIS A 293 -4.47 -1.68 -5.55
C HIS A 293 -3.37 -1.08 -4.68
N ASP A 294 -2.59 -0.16 -5.24
CA ASP A 294 -1.28 0.21 -4.67
C ASP A 294 -1.30 1.53 -3.88
N ILE A 295 -2.36 2.35 -3.98
CA ILE A 295 -2.52 3.61 -3.23
C ILE A 295 -3.02 3.33 -1.83
N LEU A 296 -3.99 2.42 -1.66
CA LEU A 296 -4.56 2.08 -0.36
C LEU A 296 -4.13 0.70 0.08
N PHE A 297 -3.36 0.66 1.16
CA PHE A 297 -2.89 -0.57 1.78
C PHE A 297 -3.84 -1.01 2.88
N PHE A 298 -3.98 -2.32 3.05
CA PHE A 298 -4.81 -2.94 4.05
C PHE A 298 -3.93 -3.73 5.01
N ASN A 299 -4.11 -3.57 6.31
CA ASN A 299 -3.45 -4.42 7.30
C ASN A 299 -4.38 -4.60 8.50
N LEU A 300 -5.57 -5.15 8.25
CA LEU A 300 -6.65 -5.27 9.23
C LEU A 300 -6.46 -6.51 10.13
N VAL A 301 -6.67 -6.31 11.44
CA VAL A 301 -6.48 -7.30 12.50
C VAL A 301 -7.75 -7.45 13.34
N SER A 302 -8.42 -6.34 13.66
CA SER A 302 -9.63 -6.31 14.48
C SER A 302 -10.90 -6.55 13.66
N GLY A 303 -11.76 -7.47 14.11
CA GLY A 303 -13.12 -7.68 13.58
C GLY A 303 -13.41 -9.03 12.93
N SER A 304 -12.46 -9.95 12.91
CA SER A 304 -12.64 -11.30 12.38
C SER A 304 -12.88 -12.30 13.50
N GLY A 305 -13.78 -13.26 13.28
CA GLY A 305 -13.90 -14.44 14.14
C GLY A 305 -12.57 -15.20 14.30
N GLU A 306 -12.57 -16.19 15.20
CA GLU A 306 -11.38 -16.94 15.59
C GLU A 306 -10.61 -17.56 14.41
N GLY A 307 -9.29 -17.36 14.36
CA GLY A 307 -8.37 -18.46 14.01
C GLY A 307 -7.25 -18.28 12.97
N ALA A 308 -7.20 -17.23 12.13
CA ALA A 308 -6.10 -17.13 11.14
C ALA A 308 -5.70 -15.68 10.75
N PRO A 309 -4.41 -15.42 10.45
CA PRO A 309 -4.01 -14.15 9.85
C PRO A 309 -4.59 -14.00 8.44
N ARG A 310 -5.22 -12.85 8.16
CA ARG A 310 -5.86 -12.54 6.85
C ARG A 310 -4.89 -12.26 5.71
N TYR A 311 -3.60 -12.17 6.01
CA TYR A 311 -2.53 -11.76 5.11
C TYR A 311 -1.32 -12.65 5.33
N PRO A 312 -0.47 -12.91 4.33
CA PRO A 312 0.84 -13.50 4.58
C PRO A 312 1.68 -12.62 5.51
N PHE A 313 2.57 -13.25 6.27
CA PHE A 313 3.55 -12.56 7.13
C PHE A 313 4.24 -11.39 6.43
N TRP A 314 4.73 -11.61 5.20
CA TRP A 314 5.47 -10.59 4.47
C TRP A 314 4.67 -9.30 4.27
N TRP A 315 3.41 -9.43 3.86
CA TRP A 315 2.54 -8.27 3.69
C TRP A 315 2.28 -7.56 5.02
N ARG A 316 1.99 -8.32 6.10
CA ARG A 316 1.77 -7.73 7.43
C ARG A 316 2.98 -6.91 7.86
N LEU A 317 4.19 -7.47 7.72
CA LEU A 317 5.44 -6.80 8.06
C LEU A 317 5.69 -5.56 7.19
N TYR A 318 5.54 -5.68 5.88
CA TYR A 318 5.78 -4.59 4.93
C TYR A 318 4.82 -3.43 5.16
N ALA A 319 3.50 -3.69 5.17
CA ALA A 319 2.48 -2.67 5.40
C ALA A 319 2.66 -2.01 6.79
N TRP A 320 3.00 -2.80 7.81
CA TRP A 320 3.27 -2.31 9.15
C TRP A 320 4.48 -1.37 9.22
N VAL A 321 5.60 -1.70 8.57
CA VAL A 321 6.79 -0.84 8.59
C VAL A 321 6.53 0.53 7.96
N TRP A 322 5.54 0.60 7.05
CA TRP A 322 5.09 1.82 6.39
C TRP A 322 3.85 2.46 7.02
N GLY A 323 3.53 2.11 8.27
CA GLY A 323 2.54 2.82 9.08
C GLY A 323 1.08 2.42 8.87
N VAL A 324 0.84 1.28 8.23
CA VAL A 324 -0.50 0.71 8.04
C VAL A 324 -0.74 -0.30 9.16
N HIS A 325 -1.40 0.13 10.24
CA HIS A 325 -1.54 -0.65 11.48
C HIS A 325 -3.02 -0.89 11.80
N ASP A 326 -3.50 -2.12 11.71
CA ASP A 326 -4.91 -2.47 11.95
C ASP A 326 -5.89 -1.50 11.24
N THR A 327 -5.62 -1.21 9.97
CA THR A 327 -6.38 -0.20 9.22
C THR A 327 -6.24 -0.40 7.72
N ILE A 328 -7.05 0.37 6.98
CA ILE A 328 -6.81 0.69 5.57
C ILE A 328 -6.29 2.13 5.55
N THR A 329 -5.16 2.40 4.91
CA THR A 329 -4.64 3.78 4.76
C THR A 329 -3.60 3.88 3.64
N LEU A 330 -3.14 5.11 3.37
CA LEU A 330 -1.99 5.34 2.50
C LEU A 330 -0.70 5.00 3.28
N PRO A 331 0.24 4.21 2.73
CA PRO A 331 1.54 3.97 3.38
C PRO A 331 2.38 5.26 3.43
N ALA A 332 3.21 5.38 4.48
CA ALA A 332 3.94 6.60 4.82
C ALA A 332 4.84 7.14 3.70
N TYR A 333 5.44 6.25 2.89
CA TYR A 333 6.34 6.67 1.83
C TYR A 333 5.64 7.36 0.66
N GLN A 334 4.33 7.16 0.48
CA GLN A 334 3.60 7.74 -0.66
C GLN A 334 3.58 9.27 -0.66
N VAL A 335 3.75 9.92 0.51
CA VAL A 335 3.86 11.38 0.59
C VAL A 335 5.00 11.91 -0.32
N MET A 336 6.05 11.12 -0.52
CA MET A 336 7.17 11.45 -1.42
C MET A 336 6.89 11.12 -2.89
N MET A 337 5.86 10.33 -3.17
CA MET A 337 5.48 9.92 -4.53
C MET A 337 4.44 10.87 -5.15
N TRP A 338 3.91 11.84 -4.40
CA TRP A 338 2.90 12.80 -4.90
C TRP A 338 3.55 13.92 -5.74
N THR A 339 3.90 13.58 -6.98
CA THR A 339 4.61 14.47 -7.93
C THR A 339 3.86 15.74 -8.31
N GLN A 340 2.52 15.66 -8.42
CA GLN A 340 1.66 16.80 -8.70
C GLN A 340 0.52 16.81 -7.69
N PHE A 341 0.85 17.17 -6.45
CA PHE A 341 -0.07 17.04 -5.31
C PHE A 341 -1.45 17.67 -5.53
N TRP A 342 -1.56 18.76 -6.29
CA TRP A 342 -2.85 19.37 -6.63
C TRP A 342 -3.75 18.46 -7.48
N ARG A 343 -3.18 17.68 -8.41
CA ARG A 343 -3.91 16.67 -9.21
C ARG A 343 -4.29 15.48 -8.35
N PHE A 344 -3.36 15.00 -7.53
CA PHE A 344 -3.62 13.91 -6.59
C PHE A 344 -4.79 14.23 -5.67
N ARG A 345 -4.76 15.41 -5.06
CA ARG A 345 -5.83 15.95 -4.23
C ARG A 345 -7.16 16.06 -4.99
N ALA A 346 -7.14 16.49 -6.25
CA ALA A 346 -8.35 16.59 -7.06
C ALA A 346 -8.95 15.22 -7.39
N SER A 347 -8.11 14.22 -7.72
CA SER A 347 -8.54 12.82 -7.91
C SER A 347 -9.17 12.25 -6.63
N LEU A 348 -8.54 12.44 -5.47
CA LEU A 348 -9.11 11.97 -4.20
C LEU A 348 -10.45 12.64 -3.88
N ARG A 349 -10.60 13.95 -4.13
CA ARG A 349 -11.90 14.64 -3.99
C ARG A 349 -12.97 14.08 -4.91
N ALA A 350 -12.59 13.60 -6.09
CA ALA A 350 -13.53 12.99 -7.01
C ALA A 350 -14.00 11.62 -6.50
N VAL A 351 -13.07 10.79 -6.02
CA VAL A 351 -13.38 9.49 -5.39
C VAL A 351 -14.26 9.66 -4.15
N LEU A 352 -14.02 10.67 -3.32
CA LEU A 352 -14.81 10.94 -2.11
C LEU A 352 -16.28 11.30 -2.38
N ARG A 353 -16.66 11.59 -3.64
CA ARG A 353 -18.06 11.81 -4.04
C ARG A 353 -18.80 10.52 -4.38
N TRP A 354 -18.09 9.41 -4.55
CA TRP A 354 -18.73 8.13 -4.81
C TRP A 354 -19.43 7.61 -3.56
N ASP A 355 -20.58 6.98 -3.78
CA ASP A 355 -21.27 6.21 -2.74
C ASP A 355 -20.68 4.80 -2.71
N VAL A 356 -19.82 4.53 -1.74
CA VAL A 356 -19.06 3.29 -1.60
C VAL A 356 -19.56 2.51 -0.39
N GLU A 357 -20.05 1.30 -0.61
CA GLU A 357 -20.39 0.38 0.45
C GLU A 357 -19.17 -0.42 0.87
N ARG A 358 -18.42 -0.99 -0.08
CA ARG A 358 -17.31 -1.93 0.16
C ARG A 358 -16.03 -1.46 -0.50
N ILE A 359 -14.88 -1.83 0.08
CA ILE A 359 -13.57 -1.61 -0.54
C ILE A 359 -12.84 -2.95 -0.71
N ALA A 360 -12.62 -3.38 -1.95
CA ALA A 360 -11.80 -4.52 -2.31
C ALA A 360 -10.41 -4.03 -2.73
N SER A 361 -9.35 -4.74 -2.31
CA SER A 361 -7.98 -4.39 -2.67
C SER A 361 -7.19 -5.57 -3.17
N ALA A 362 -6.33 -5.38 -4.16
CA ALA A 362 -5.40 -6.42 -4.58
C ALA A 362 -4.48 -6.93 -3.45
N HIS A 363 -4.29 -6.13 -2.40
CA HIS A 363 -3.56 -6.51 -1.17
C HIS A 363 -4.45 -6.40 0.08
N GLY A 364 -5.74 -6.69 -0.05
CA GLY A 364 -6.75 -6.73 1.04
C GLY A 364 -6.82 -8.06 1.79
N PRO A 365 -7.77 -8.24 2.73
CA PRO A 365 -8.02 -9.56 3.29
C PRO A 365 -8.76 -10.43 2.26
N TRP A 366 -8.54 -11.75 2.32
CA TRP A 366 -9.13 -12.71 1.37
C TRP A 366 -10.62 -12.99 1.64
N ASP A 367 -11.08 -12.86 2.88
CA ASP A 367 -12.45 -13.18 3.29
C ASP A 367 -13.44 -12.02 3.22
N GLU A 368 -12.98 -10.76 3.15
CA GLU A 368 -13.86 -9.61 3.25
C GLU A 368 -13.49 -8.46 2.31
N ALA A 369 -14.51 -7.83 1.73
CA ALA A 369 -14.43 -6.46 1.25
C ALA A 369 -15.10 -5.58 2.31
N PRO A 370 -14.33 -4.95 3.23
CA PRO A 370 -14.88 -4.26 4.40
C PRO A 370 -15.93 -3.23 4.01
N THR A 371 -17.03 -3.22 4.76
CA THR A 371 -18.18 -2.33 4.56
C THR A 371 -17.99 -0.96 5.23
N GLY A 372 -18.92 -0.03 5.01
CA GLY A 372 -18.81 1.35 5.44
C GLY A 372 -17.80 2.15 4.61
N GLY A 373 -17.65 1.78 3.33
CA GLY A 373 -16.61 2.27 2.43
C GLY A 373 -16.52 3.80 2.35
N SER A 374 -17.64 4.51 2.22
CA SER A 374 -17.66 5.99 2.15
C SER A 374 -17.08 6.63 3.41
N ALA A 375 -17.45 6.14 4.60
CA ALA A 375 -16.92 6.65 5.86
C ALA A 375 -15.42 6.35 6.00
N ARG A 376 -14.99 5.14 5.61
CA ARG A 376 -13.57 4.76 5.59
C ARG A 376 -12.77 5.64 4.63
N LEU A 377 -13.24 5.81 3.40
CA LEU A 377 -12.60 6.68 2.41
C LEU A 377 -12.49 8.12 2.90
N GLN A 378 -13.54 8.65 3.55
CA GLN A 378 -13.47 9.99 4.14
C GLN A 378 -12.39 10.07 5.22
N SER A 379 -12.27 9.06 6.09
CA SER A 379 -11.21 9.02 7.11
C SER A 379 -9.80 8.93 6.49
N ILE A 380 -9.64 8.17 5.40
CA ILE A 380 -8.35 7.88 4.77
C ILE A 380 -7.89 9.03 3.86
N CYS A 381 -8.78 9.49 2.99
CA CYS A 381 -8.47 10.42 1.91
C CYS A 381 -8.91 11.86 2.24
N GLY A 382 -9.88 12.06 3.14
CA GLY A 382 -10.46 13.40 3.41
C GLY A 382 -9.44 14.41 3.88
N TRP A 383 -8.55 14.01 4.79
CA TRP A 383 -7.49 14.90 5.27
C TRP A 383 -6.47 15.27 4.19
N VAL A 384 -6.19 14.37 3.25
CA VAL A 384 -5.32 14.66 2.09
C VAL A 384 -6.04 15.58 1.11
N ALA A 385 -7.33 15.31 0.87
CA ALA A 385 -8.21 16.10 0.02
C ALA A 385 -8.33 17.56 0.51
N GLU A 386 -8.19 17.81 1.82
CA GLU A 386 -8.25 19.15 2.42
C GLU A 386 -6.89 19.84 2.56
N LEU A 387 -5.79 19.08 2.48
CA LEU A 387 -4.44 19.59 2.68
C LEU A 387 -4.09 20.67 1.64
N SER A 388 -3.54 21.79 2.11
CA SER A 388 -2.98 22.83 1.26
C SER A 388 -1.59 22.45 0.75
N MET A 389 -1.12 23.14 -0.30
CA MET A 389 0.24 22.93 -0.81
C MET A 389 1.31 23.23 0.24
N LEU A 390 1.08 24.25 1.07
CA LEU A 390 2.02 24.65 2.11
C LEU A 390 2.10 23.60 3.23
N GLU A 391 0.96 23.04 3.65
CA GLU A 391 0.92 21.94 4.62
C GLU A 391 1.61 20.69 4.05
N TYR A 392 1.38 20.35 2.78
CA TYR A 392 2.10 19.27 2.10
C TYR A 392 3.62 19.47 2.11
N LEU A 393 4.12 20.64 1.72
CA LEU A 393 5.55 20.93 1.73
C LEU A 393 6.15 20.87 3.14
N VAL A 394 5.42 21.34 4.16
CA VAL A 394 5.83 21.22 5.56
C VAL A 394 5.89 19.75 5.99
N MET A 395 4.92 18.92 5.58
CA MET A 395 4.93 17.48 5.87
C MET A 395 6.15 16.78 5.25
N VAL A 396 6.40 16.99 3.95
CA VAL A 396 7.57 16.43 3.24
C VAL A 396 8.87 16.87 3.91
N THR A 397 8.98 18.16 4.25
CA THR A 397 10.17 18.69 4.94
C THR A 397 10.37 18.04 6.30
N ARG A 398 9.30 17.85 7.07
CA ARG A 398 9.37 17.18 8.39
C ARG A 398 9.80 15.72 8.27
N PHE A 399 9.31 15.00 7.25
CA PHE A 399 9.69 13.62 6.98
C PHE A 399 11.21 13.51 6.79
N PHE A 400 11.78 14.26 5.84
CA PHE A 400 13.22 14.20 5.56
C PHE A 400 14.10 14.75 6.69
N ARG A 401 13.63 15.76 7.44
CA ARG A 401 14.37 16.24 8.63
C ARG A 401 14.48 15.18 9.73
N ARG A 402 13.49 14.30 9.85
CA ARG A 402 13.53 13.17 10.80
C ARG A 402 14.37 12.00 10.27
N GLN A 403 14.49 11.87 8.95
CA GLN A 403 15.14 10.74 8.30
C GLN A 403 16.15 11.19 7.23
N PRO A 404 17.25 11.88 7.59
CA PRO A 404 18.20 12.41 6.60
C PRO A 404 18.90 11.31 5.79
N GLY A 405 19.14 10.13 6.41
CA GLY A 405 19.65 8.96 5.70
C GLY A 405 18.71 8.49 4.59
N PHE A 406 17.40 8.54 4.84
CA PHE A 406 16.38 8.16 3.85
C PHE A 406 16.42 9.07 2.62
N LEU A 407 16.60 10.38 2.79
CA LEU A 407 16.73 11.31 1.66
C LEU A 407 17.91 10.94 0.76
N ARG A 408 19.06 10.62 1.36
CA ARG A 408 20.25 10.19 0.61
C ARG A 408 19.97 8.90 -0.16
N ASP A 409 19.33 7.93 0.49
CA ASP A 409 19.02 6.63 -0.11
C ASP A 409 17.98 6.79 -1.25
N LEU A 410 16.99 7.68 -1.10
CA LEU A 410 16.04 8.07 -2.15
C LEU A 410 16.72 8.76 -3.33
N LEU A 411 17.66 9.67 -3.11
CA LEU A 411 18.39 10.30 -4.20
C LEU A 411 19.19 9.27 -5.01
N ARG A 412 19.82 8.29 -4.34
CA ARG A 412 20.49 7.18 -5.04
C ARG A 412 19.52 6.36 -5.87
N PHE A 413 18.37 6.02 -5.30
CA PHE A 413 17.31 5.30 -6.01
C PHE A 413 16.85 6.03 -7.27
N LEU A 414 16.52 7.32 -7.17
CA LEU A 414 16.05 8.13 -8.30
C LEU A 414 17.11 8.28 -9.40
N VAL A 415 18.39 8.42 -9.02
CA VAL A 415 19.50 8.47 -9.98
C VAL A 415 19.66 7.12 -10.68
N ALA A 416 19.66 6.02 -9.92
CA ALA A 416 19.82 4.69 -10.47
C ALA A 416 18.66 4.29 -11.39
N GLN A 417 17.43 4.67 -11.07
CA GLN A 417 16.27 4.45 -11.95
C GLN A 417 16.36 5.21 -13.27
N LYS A 418 16.90 6.44 -13.29
CA LYS A 418 17.09 7.20 -14.55
C LYS A 418 18.19 6.64 -15.45
N LEU A 419 19.11 5.86 -14.89
CA LEU A 419 20.21 5.24 -15.62
C LEU A 419 19.85 3.86 -16.18
N ARG A 420 18.71 3.30 -15.77
CA ARG A 420 18.10 2.08 -16.31
C ARG A 420 17.06 2.46 -17.35
#